data_AF-A0A4C1Z5C9-F1
#
_entry.id   AF-A0A4C1Z5C9-F1
#
_cell.length_a   1.000
_cell.length_b   1.000
_cell.length_c   1.000
_cell.angle_alpha   90.00
_cell.angle_beta   90.00
_cell.angle_gamma   90.00
#
_symmetry.space_group_name_H-M   'P 1'
#
loop_
_entity.id
_entity.type
_entity.pdbx_description
1 polymer ?
#
loop_
_entity_poly.entity_id
_entity_poly.type
_entity_poly.pdbx_seq_one_letter_code
_entity_poly.pdbx_strand_id
1 'polypeptide(L)'
;MRNKRFPNIVIDTENLHKEWKKHAFLDFSELNISPDMPVEEYWTKILKMTDETVEPMFPNLKEVNNGFAHFAIFNACVERVFSQLKLIKSDHRNNLNTNTIAALMATKAAIKIPQHLSHQIHQTLMHTRIKYSKDGDDDGEG
;
A
#
# COMPACT_ATOMS: atom_id res chain seq x y z
N MET A 1 -7.26 8.12 28.61
CA MET A 1 -8.07 6.88 28.51
C MET A 1 -7.58 6.05 27.32
N ARG A 2 -7.34 4.74 27.46
CA ARG A 2 -6.86 3.89 26.35
C ARG A 2 -8.01 3.60 25.37
N ASN A 3 -7.85 3.91 24.09
CA ASN A 3 -8.90 3.74 23.08
C ASN A 3 -9.14 2.24 22.79
N LYS A 4 -10.36 1.74 23.04
CA LYS A 4 -10.70 0.31 22.87
C LYS A 4 -10.64 -0.16 21.41
N ARG A 5 -10.82 0.74 20.44
CA ARG A 5 -10.79 0.40 19.00
C ARG A 5 -9.38 0.42 18.43
N PHE A 6 -8.50 1.25 18.98
CA PHE A 6 -7.12 1.39 18.53
C PHE A 6 -6.18 1.30 19.72
N PRO A 7 -5.91 0.08 20.22
CA PRO A 7 -5.16 -0.12 21.46
C PRO A 7 -3.71 0.37 21.37
N ASN A 8 -3.16 0.46 20.15
CA ASN A 8 -1.79 0.91 19.90
C ASN A 8 -1.66 2.43 19.79
N ILE A 9 -2.77 3.16 19.70
CA ILE A 9 -2.78 4.60 19.57
C ILE A 9 -2.96 5.20 20.96
N VAL A 10 -1.87 5.71 21.53
CA VAL A 10 -1.88 6.40 22.82
C VAL A 10 -1.88 7.90 22.56
N ILE A 11 -3.08 8.49 22.58
CA ILE A 11 -3.26 9.92 22.36
C ILE A 11 -3.98 10.55 23.55
N ASP A 12 -3.55 11.75 23.91
CA ASP A 12 -4.33 12.64 24.75
C ASP A 12 -5.38 13.38 23.88
N THR A 13 -6.63 12.96 24.01
CA THR A 13 -7.75 13.51 23.23
C THR A 13 -8.03 14.99 23.51
N GLU A 14 -7.78 15.46 24.73
CA GLU A 14 -8.04 16.87 25.06
C GLU A 14 -6.99 17.78 24.44
N ASN A 15 -5.72 17.38 24.52
CA ASN A 15 -4.62 18.12 23.92
C ASN A 15 -4.62 18.00 22.39
N LEU A 16 -5.04 16.86 21.84
CA LEU A 16 -5.27 16.72 20.39
C LEU A 16 -6.25 17.76 19.85
N HIS A 17 -7.35 18.04 20.57
CA HIS A 17 -8.33 19.03 20.12
C HIS A 17 -7.75 20.45 20.12
N LYS A 18 -6.90 20.78 21.10
CA LYS A 18 -6.19 22.07 21.15
C LYS A 18 -5.18 22.18 20.02
N GLU A 19 -4.41 21.11 19.78
CA GLU A 19 -3.46 21.02 18.65
C GLU A 19 -4.18 21.18 17.31
N TRP A 20 -5.32 20.52 17.12
CA TRP A 20 -6.11 20.61 15.89
C TRP A 20 -6.63 22.02 15.64
N LYS A 21 -7.11 22.70 16.70
CA LYS A 21 -7.49 24.11 16.60
C LYS A 21 -6.29 24.99 16.26
N LYS A 22 -5.16 24.83 16.96
CA LYS A 22 -3.92 25.60 16.70
C LYS A 22 -3.47 25.43 15.24
N HIS A 23 -3.55 24.21 14.72
CA HIS A 23 -3.28 23.92 13.30
C HIS A 23 -4.24 24.63 12.34
N ALA A 24 -5.54 24.65 12.63
CA ALA A 24 -6.54 25.32 11.79
C ALA A 24 -6.40 26.85 11.76
N PHE A 25 -5.74 27.45 12.75
CA PHE A 25 -5.44 28.88 12.82
C PHE A 25 -4.03 29.24 12.32
N LEU A 26 -3.26 28.28 11.79
CA LEU A 26 -1.97 28.58 11.19
C LEU A 26 -2.16 29.45 9.94
N ASP A 27 -1.33 30.48 9.81
CA ASP A 27 -1.27 31.24 8.57
C ASP A 27 -0.44 30.47 7.54
N PHE A 28 -1.14 29.80 6.62
CA PHE A 28 -0.51 29.05 5.53
C PHE A 28 0.34 29.92 4.60
N SER A 29 0.05 31.23 4.53
CA SER A 29 0.78 32.19 3.69
C SER A 29 2.18 32.43 4.23
N GLU A 30 2.30 32.70 5.53
CA GLU A 30 3.60 32.88 6.20
C GLU A 30 4.43 31.59 6.17
N LEU A 31 3.75 30.45 6.25
CA LEU A 31 4.36 29.14 6.22
C LEU A 31 4.74 28.67 4.82
N ASN A 32 4.55 29.48 3.76
CA ASN A 32 4.80 29.08 2.37
C ASN A 32 4.14 27.73 2.04
N ILE A 33 2.88 27.54 2.45
CA ILE A 33 2.07 26.37 2.15
C ILE A 33 1.11 26.74 1.03
N SER A 34 1.29 26.11 -0.13
CA SER A 34 0.40 26.26 -1.28
C SER A 34 -0.67 25.15 -1.29
N PRO A 35 -1.90 25.41 -1.76
CA PRO A 35 -2.90 24.36 -1.98
C PRO A 35 -2.46 23.30 -3.00
N ASP A 36 -1.52 23.62 -3.89
CA ASP A 36 -0.98 22.68 -4.88
C ASP A 36 0.17 21.81 -4.34
N MET A 37 0.54 21.99 -3.07
CA MET A 37 1.63 21.25 -2.44
C MET A 37 1.27 19.77 -2.29
N PRO A 38 2.20 18.83 -2.57
CA PRO A 38 2.00 17.43 -2.26
C PRO A 38 1.66 17.21 -0.79
N VAL A 39 0.67 16.35 -0.53
CA VAL A 39 0.17 16.06 0.83
C VAL A 39 1.30 15.60 1.77
N GLU A 40 2.27 14.85 1.26
CA GLU A 40 3.43 14.39 2.03
C GLU A 40 4.33 15.56 2.46
N GLU A 41 4.56 16.52 1.56
CA GLU A 41 5.38 17.71 1.85
C GLU A 41 4.68 18.62 2.85
N TYR A 42 3.36 18.80 2.71
CA TYR A 42 2.53 19.54 3.64
C TYR A 42 2.64 18.99 5.07
N TRP A 43 2.33 17.71 5.27
CA TRP A 43 2.38 17.10 6.60
C TRP A 43 3.80 17.03 7.14
N THR A 44 4.79 16.81 6.27
CA THR A 44 6.20 16.86 6.69
C THR A 44 6.57 18.22 7.24
N LYS A 45 6.10 19.30 6.62
CA LYS A 45 6.37 20.67 7.06
C LYS A 45 5.69 20.99 8.38
N ILE A 46 4.38 20.71 8.47
CA ILE A 46 3.57 20.93 9.68
C ILE A 46 4.12 20.13 10.88
N LEU A 47 4.44 18.84 10.67
CA LEU A 47 4.90 17.96 11.76
C LEU A 47 6.36 18.18 12.16
N LYS A 48 7.13 18.96 11.37
CA LYS A 48 8.49 19.42 11.71
C LYS A 48 8.49 20.75 12.47
N MET A 49 7.34 21.42 12.63
CA MET A 49 7.27 22.69 13.37
C MET A 49 7.58 22.44 14.85
N THR A 50 8.50 23.24 15.38
CA THR A 50 8.88 23.25 16.79
C THR A 50 8.39 24.54 17.42
N ASP A 51 7.90 24.45 18.66
CA ASP A 51 7.56 25.63 19.44
C ASP A 51 8.84 26.33 19.94
N GLU A 52 8.70 27.49 20.60
CA GLU A 52 9.80 28.27 21.16
C GLU A 52 10.65 27.48 22.18
N THR A 53 10.06 26.40 22.73
CA THR A 53 10.70 25.49 23.69
C THR A 53 11.44 24.31 23.02
N VAL A 54 11.59 24.30 21.68
CA VAL A 54 12.24 23.24 20.88
C VAL A 54 11.46 21.90 20.84
N GLU A 55 10.33 21.83 21.53
CA GLU A 55 9.43 20.67 21.48
C GLU A 55 8.58 20.67 20.20
N PRO A 56 8.22 19.49 19.67
CA PRO A 56 7.33 19.39 18.52
C PRO A 56 5.98 20.05 18.83
N MET A 57 5.51 20.93 17.94
CA MET A 57 4.30 21.73 18.14
C MET A 57 3.00 20.89 18.11
N PHE A 58 3.04 19.71 17.47
CA PHE A 58 1.88 18.84 17.24
C PHE A 58 2.18 17.35 17.48
N PRO A 59 2.52 16.94 18.72
CA PRO A 59 2.92 15.55 19.02
C PRO A 59 1.75 14.57 18.91
N ASN A 60 0.55 14.93 19.35
CA ASN A 60 -0.62 14.05 19.27
C ASN A 60 -1.15 13.96 17.84
N LEU A 61 -1.14 15.09 17.12
CA LEU A 61 -1.53 15.15 15.71
C LEU A 61 -0.64 14.26 14.84
N LYS A 62 0.68 14.22 15.14
CA LYS A 62 1.64 13.35 14.45
C LYS A 62 1.24 11.88 14.55
N GLU A 63 0.86 11.44 15.75
CA GLU A 63 0.47 10.04 15.99
C GLU A 63 -0.83 9.68 15.25
N VAL A 64 -1.81 10.59 15.23
CA VAL A 64 -3.04 10.42 14.43
C VAL A 64 -2.73 10.34 12.94
N ASN A 65 -1.94 11.28 12.43
CA ASN A 65 -1.64 11.36 11.00
C ASN A 65 -0.86 10.12 10.53
N ASN A 66 0.10 9.65 11.33
CA ASN A 66 0.81 8.41 11.07
C ASN A 66 -0.15 7.23 11.04
N GLY A 67 -1.01 7.07 12.05
CA GLY A 67 -2.01 6.00 12.06
C GLY A 67 -2.93 6.02 10.84
N PHE A 68 -3.40 7.20 10.45
CA PHE A 68 -4.27 7.38 9.29
C PHE A 68 -3.56 7.07 7.96
N ALA A 69 -2.33 7.54 7.78
CA ALA A 69 -1.53 7.26 6.59
C ALA A 69 -1.26 5.76 6.44
N HIS A 70 -0.91 5.07 7.52
CA HIS A 70 -0.75 3.61 7.51
C HIS A 70 -2.05 2.91 7.11
N PHE A 71 -3.18 3.33 7.69
CA PHE A 71 -4.48 2.76 7.34
C PHE A 71 -4.81 2.92 5.85
N ALA A 72 -4.60 4.11 5.29
CA ALA A 72 -4.81 4.38 3.87
C ALA A 72 -3.92 3.51 2.97
N ILE A 73 -2.63 3.36 3.33
CA ILE A 73 -1.68 2.53 2.60
C ILE A 73 -2.09 1.06 2.64
N PHE A 74 -2.46 0.53 3.81
CA PHE A 74 -2.89 -0.86 3.94
C PHE A 74 -4.16 -1.12 3.13
N ASN A 75 -5.14 -0.21 3.17
CA ASN A 75 -6.34 -0.35 2.38
C ASN A 75 -6.05 -0.35 0.87
N ALA A 76 -5.24 0.60 0.38
CA ALA A 76 -4.84 0.66 -1.03
C ALA A 76 -4.04 -0.58 -1.48
N CYS A 77 -3.20 -1.13 -0.62
CA CYS A 77 -2.46 -2.37 -0.89
C CYS A 77 -3.41 -3.57 -1.02
N VAL A 78 -4.37 -3.68 -0.12
CA VAL A 78 -5.36 -4.74 -0.09
C VAL A 78 -6.27 -4.66 -1.33
N GLU A 79 -6.75 -3.48 -1.70
CA GLU A 79 -7.53 -3.26 -2.93
C GLU A 79 -6.76 -3.66 -4.19
N ARG A 80 -5.46 -3.36 -4.25
CA ARG A 80 -4.60 -3.79 -5.37
C ARG A 80 -4.53 -5.32 -5.46
N VAL A 81 -4.41 -6.02 -4.33
CA VAL A 81 -4.40 -7.49 -4.28
C VAL A 81 -5.77 -8.04 -4.69
N PHE A 82 -6.87 -7.47 -4.18
CA PHE A 82 -8.22 -7.87 -4.55
C PHE A 82 -8.53 -7.65 -6.03
N SER A 83 -8.05 -6.55 -6.62
CA SER A 83 -8.18 -6.30 -8.05
C SER A 83 -7.47 -7.37 -8.88
N GLN A 84 -6.25 -7.75 -8.49
CA GLN A 84 -5.53 -8.85 -9.15
C GLN A 84 -6.24 -10.19 -8.98
N LEU A 85 -6.75 -10.48 -7.77
CA LEU A 85 -7.51 -11.68 -7.49
C LEU A 85 -8.80 -11.75 -8.32
N LYS A 86 -9.49 -10.61 -8.48
CA LYS A 86 -10.68 -10.49 -9.31
C LYS A 86 -10.35 -10.79 -10.78
N LEU A 87 -9.25 -10.27 -11.31
CA LEU A 87 -8.82 -10.59 -12.69
C LEU A 87 -8.58 -12.09 -12.88
N ILE A 88 -7.90 -12.75 -11.93
CA ILE A 88 -7.61 -14.20 -12.00
C ILE A 88 -8.89 -15.04 -11.88
N LYS A 89 -9.82 -14.64 -11.01
CA LYS A 89 -11.04 -15.40 -10.69
C LYS A 89 -12.20 -15.12 -11.64
N SER A 90 -12.32 -13.91 -12.19
CA SER A 90 -13.41 -13.50 -13.07
C SER A 90 -13.18 -13.89 -14.54
N ASP A 91 -11.97 -14.33 -14.91
CA ASP A 91 -11.76 -14.96 -16.20
C ASP A 91 -12.40 -16.36 -16.19
N HIS A 92 -13.64 -16.45 -16.68
CA HIS A 92 -14.51 -17.62 -16.60
C HIS A 92 -13.87 -18.90 -17.18
N ARG A 93 -12.84 -18.77 -18.04
CA ARG A 93 -12.09 -19.90 -18.61
C ARG A 93 -11.08 -20.53 -17.65
N ASN A 94 -10.79 -19.89 -16.51
CA ASN A 94 -9.84 -20.35 -15.50
C ASN A 94 -10.56 -20.60 -14.17
N ASN A 95 -11.17 -21.78 -14.02
CA ASN A 95 -11.66 -22.24 -12.71
C ASN A 95 -10.50 -22.76 -11.86
N LEU A 96 -9.56 -21.87 -11.52
CA LEU A 96 -8.38 -22.21 -10.74
C LEU A 96 -8.77 -22.45 -9.28
N ASN A 97 -8.26 -23.55 -8.71
CA ASN A 97 -8.42 -23.82 -7.29
C ASN A 97 -7.78 -22.69 -6.46
N THR A 98 -8.41 -22.32 -5.35
CA THR A 98 -7.92 -21.30 -4.40
C THR A 98 -6.46 -21.53 -3.99
N ASN A 99 -6.03 -22.78 -3.81
CA ASN A 99 -4.64 -23.11 -3.49
C ASN A 99 -3.68 -22.72 -4.62
N THR A 100 -4.09 -22.93 -5.88
CA THR A 100 -3.31 -22.55 -7.07
C THR A 100 -3.23 -21.03 -7.20
N ILE A 101 -4.31 -20.32 -6.92
CA ILE A 101 -4.34 -18.85 -6.94
C ILE A 101 -3.43 -18.27 -5.85
N ALA A 102 -3.47 -18.83 -4.63
CA ALA A 102 -2.59 -18.43 -3.54
C ALA A 102 -1.12 -18.67 -3.88
N ALA A 103 -0.78 -19.84 -4.44
CA ALA A 103 0.57 -20.14 -4.92
C ALA A 103 1.02 -19.15 -6.00
N LEU A 104 0.16 -18.84 -6.98
CA LEU A 104 0.47 -17.91 -8.07
C LEU A 104 0.69 -16.47 -7.56
N MET A 105 -0.12 -16.01 -6.60
CA MET A 105 0.11 -14.72 -5.94
C MET A 105 1.42 -14.70 -5.15
N ALA A 106 1.75 -15.77 -4.43
CA ALA A 106 3.01 -15.89 -3.68
C ALA A 106 4.23 -15.90 -4.59
N THR A 107 4.21 -16.68 -5.68
CA THR A 107 5.28 -16.71 -6.68
C THR A 107 5.45 -15.34 -7.35
N LYS A 108 4.36 -14.67 -7.70
CA LYS A 108 4.41 -13.31 -8.27
C LYS A 108 5.01 -12.30 -7.29
N ALA A 109 4.64 -12.38 -6.01
CA ALA A 109 5.22 -11.53 -4.97
C ALA A 109 6.72 -11.79 -4.81
N ALA A 110 7.14 -13.06 -4.82
CA ALA A 110 8.55 -13.46 -4.73
C ALA A 110 9.39 -12.94 -5.90
N ILE A 111 8.87 -12.98 -7.14
CA ILE A 111 9.56 -12.45 -8.33
C ILE A 111 9.73 -10.93 -8.25
N LYS A 112 8.77 -10.22 -7.64
CA LYS A 112 8.80 -8.76 -7.54
C LYS A 112 9.82 -8.25 -6.52
N ILE A 113 10.26 -9.08 -5.57
CA ILE A 113 11.23 -8.72 -4.54
C ILE A 113 12.65 -8.90 -5.13
N PRO A 114 13.40 -7.81 -5.40
CA PRO A 114 14.70 -7.90 -6.11
C PRO A 114 15.80 -8.59 -5.30
N GLN A 115 15.56 -8.94 -4.04
CA GLN A 115 16.61 -9.35 -3.10
C GLN A 115 16.94 -10.85 -3.16
N HIS A 116 16.22 -11.67 -3.94
CA HIS A 116 16.45 -13.13 -3.99
C HIS A 116 16.55 -13.72 -5.42
N LEU A 117 16.68 -12.88 -6.46
CA LEU A 117 17.09 -13.32 -7.80
C LEU A 117 18.51 -12.82 -8.11
N SER A 118 19.48 -13.24 -7.28
CA SER A 118 20.89 -13.28 -7.72
C SER A 118 21.14 -14.43 -8.71
N HIS A 119 20.13 -15.23 -9.02
CA HIS A 119 20.22 -16.21 -10.09
C HIS A 119 20.09 -15.47 -11.43
N GLN A 120 21.23 -15.29 -12.11
CA GLN A 120 21.26 -14.88 -13.51
C GLN A 120 20.33 -15.82 -14.28
N ILE A 121 19.21 -15.28 -14.78
CA ILE A 121 18.33 -16.03 -15.68
C ILE A 121 19.16 -16.26 -16.95
N HIS A 122 19.77 -17.43 -17.06
CA HIS A 122 20.58 -17.80 -18.20
C HIS A 122 19.68 -17.73 -19.44
N GLN A 123 20.10 -16.97 -20.47
CA GLN A 123 19.30 -16.71 -21.68
C GLN A 123 18.76 -17.99 -22.34
N THR A 124 19.41 -19.12 -22.10
CA THR A 124 19.01 -20.47 -22.52
C THR A 124 17.58 -20.84 -22.11
N LEU A 125 17.09 -20.38 -20.96
CA LEU A 125 15.72 -20.69 -20.49
C LEU A 125 14.63 -19.88 -21.21
N MET A 126 14.97 -18.76 -21.84
CA MET A 126 14.02 -17.88 -22.54
C MET A 126 13.69 -18.34 -23.97
N HIS A 127 14.47 -19.27 -24.53
CA HIS A 127 14.38 -19.67 -25.94
C HIS A 127 13.56 -20.94 -26.17
N THR A 128 13.12 -21.60 -25.10
CA THR A 128 12.26 -22.79 -25.21
C THR A 128 10.84 -22.35 -25.49
N ARG A 129 10.54 -22.05 -26.76
CA ARG A 129 9.17 -21.89 -27.26
C ARG A 129 8.48 -23.26 -27.11
N ILE A 130 7.75 -23.45 -26.02
CA ILE A 130 6.90 -24.64 -25.86
C ILE A 130 5.80 -24.52 -26.92
N LYS A 131 5.91 -25.35 -27.96
CA LYS A 131 4.82 -25.54 -28.91
C LYS A 131 3.73 -26.32 -28.17
N TYR A 132 2.62 -25.66 -27.88
CA TYR A 132 1.42 -26.38 -27.45
C TYR A 132 0.93 -27.20 -28.64
N SER A 133 0.99 -28.54 -28.52
CA SER A 133 0.33 -29.43 -29.46
C SER A 133 -1.17 -29.15 -29.37
N LYS A 134 -1.78 -28.81 -30.50
CA LYS A 134 -3.19 -28.49 -30.61
C LYS A 134 -3.85 -29.40 -31.61
N ASP A 135 -3.53 -30.68 -31.57
CA ASP A 135 -4.23 -31.71 -32.33
C ASP A 135 -4.80 -32.68 -31.30
N GLY A 136 -6.09 -32.50 -31.02
CA GLY A 136 -6.90 -33.57 -30.47
C GLY A 136 -7.23 -34.48 -31.64
N ASP A 137 -6.86 -35.75 -31.51
CA ASP A 137 -7.29 -36.81 -32.41
C ASP A 137 -8.82 -36.88 -32.33
N ASP A 138 -9.48 -36.32 -33.35
CA ASP A 138 -10.89 -36.51 -33.66
C ASP A 138 -10.93 -37.34 -34.95
N ASP A 139 -10.62 -38.63 -34.82
CA ASP A 139 -10.73 -39.61 -35.90
C ASP A 139 -12.19 -40.10 -35.95
N GLY A 140 -13.04 -39.26 -36.53
CA GLY A 140 -14.36 -39.62 -37.03
C GLY A 140 -14.25 -40.47 -38.30
N GLU A 141 -15.10 -41.49 -38.38
CA GLU A 141 -15.24 -42.49 -39.44
C GLU A 141 -15.39 -41.93 -40.87
N GLY A 142 -14.92 -42.71 -41.85
CA GLY A 142 -15.18 -42.53 -43.29
C GLY A 142 -14.38 -43.47 -44.17
#